data_AF-A0A951S8L9-F1
#
_entry.id   AF-A0A951S8L9-F1
#
_cell.length_a   1.000
_cell.length_b   1.000
_cell.length_c   1.000
_cell.angle_alpha   90.00
_cell.angle_beta   90.00
_cell.angle_gamma   90.00
#
_symmetry.space_group_name_H-M   'P 1'
#
loop_
_entity.id
_entity.type
_entity.pdbx_description
1 polymer ?
#
loop_
_entity_poly.entity_id
_entity_poly.type
_entity_poly.pdbx_seq_one_letter_code
_entity_poly.pdbx_strand_id
1 'polypeptide(L)'
;LTETSFSLINTSYSNKHNTFTDEKLNHETGVFYYQVQATENFPNSYTALSNTVELVQAPLLHVPNAFTPNGDGTNDTWNIVPVFVKEYHLKVYDRWGKLVFETTDKHKQMSDKDFNNEILALDAFVYVATYTGFEGTVKQVTGNVTILK
;
A
#
# COMPACT_ATOMS: atom_id res chain seq x y z
N LEU A 1 5.39 -14.78 23.01
CA LEU A 1 5.14 -15.31 21.65
C LEU A 1 3.68 -15.04 21.36
N THR A 2 3.38 -13.94 20.67
CA THR A 2 2.00 -13.57 20.32
C THR A 2 1.44 -14.65 19.39
N GLU A 3 0.36 -15.32 19.79
CA GLU A 3 -0.30 -16.33 18.97
C GLU A 3 -0.69 -15.72 17.63
N THR A 4 0.04 -16.09 16.59
CA THR A 4 -0.33 -15.77 15.22
C THR A 4 -1.36 -16.81 14.82
N SER A 5 -2.64 -16.45 14.83
CA SER A 5 -3.70 -17.36 14.40
C SER A 5 -3.66 -17.48 12.87
N PHE A 6 -3.56 -18.71 12.36
CA PHE A 6 -3.65 -18.99 10.93
C PHE A 6 -5.12 -19.19 10.53
N SER A 7 -5.49 -18.74 9.33
CA SER A 7 -6.78 -19.04 8.71
C SER A 7 -6.57 -19.96 7.50
N LEU A 8 -7.55 -20.84 7.25
CA LEU A 8 -7.52 -21.70 6.08
C LEU A 8 -7.85 -20.87 4.83
N ILE A 9 -6.93 -20.82 3.88
CA ILE A 9 -7.09 -20.08 2.62
C ILE A 9 -7.29 -20.97 1.39
N ASN A 10 -6.87 -22.24 1.45
CA ASN A 10 -7.09 -23.22 0.38
C ASN A 10 -6.98 -24.67 0.90
N THR A 11 -7.57 -25.63 0.17
CA THR A 11 -7.43 -27.08 0.41
C THR A 11 -7.24 -27.80 -0.92
N SER A 12 -6.28 -28.72 -0.98
CA SER A 12 -6.09 -29.61 -2.13
C SER A 12 -6.28 -31.06 -1.71
N TYR A 13 -7.06 -31.82 -2.49
CA TYR A 13 -7.28 -33.26 -2.30
C TYR A 13 -6.49 -34.12 -3.30
N SER A 14 -5.66 -33.49 -4.12
CA SER A 14 -4.90 -34.16 -5.17
C SER A 14 -3.43 -33.76 -5.13
N ASN A 15 -2.57 -34.74 -5.34
CA ASN A 15 -1.12 -34.57 -5.46
C ASN A 15 -0.73 -33.83 -6.75
N LYS A 16 -1.70 -33.47 -7.60
CA LYS A 16 -1.50 -32.73 -8.86
C LYS A 16 -1.37 -31.21 -8.68
N HIS A 17 -1.82 -30.67 -7.54
CA HIS A 17 -1.70 -29.25 -7.22
C HIS A 17 -0.68 -29.08 -6.10
N ASN A 18 0.54 -28.73 -6.48
CA ASN A 18 1.66 -28.46 -5.57
C ASN A 18 1.99 -26.96 -5.44
N THR A 19 1.19 -26.10 -6.08
CA THR A 19 1.34 -24.64 -6.04
C THR A 19 0.02 -23.98 -5.66
N PHE A 20 0.12 -22.88 -4.92
CA PHE A 20 -1.00 -22.00 -4.61
C PHE A 20 -0.55 -20.54 -4.77
N THR A 21 -1.44 -19.71 -5.29
CA THR A 21 -1.25 -18.27 -5.41
C THR A 21 -2.31 -17.58 -4.57
N ASP A 22 -1.87 -16.75 -3.63
CA ASP A 22 -2.77 -15.95 -2.81
C ASP A 22 -3.16 -14.68 -3.58
N GLU A 23 -4.42 -14.60 -3.99
CA GLU A 23 -4.98 -13.47 -4.73
C GLU A 23 -5.64 -12.41 -3.82
N LYS A 24 -5.70 -12.65 -2.50
CA LYS A 24 -6.40 -11.80 -1.54
C LYS A 24 -5.45 -11.20 -0.51
N LEU A 25 -4.36 -10.62 -1.00
CA LEU A 25 -3.36 -9.97 -0.16
C LEU A 25 -3.93 -8.72 0.50
N ASN A 26 -3.59 -8.52 1.77
CA ASN A 26 -3.81 -7.25 2.45
C ASN A 26 -2.75 -6.23 1.99
N HIS A 27 -3.13 -5.24 1.19
CA HIS A 27 -2.20 -4.24 0.67
C HIS A 27 -1.72 -3.22 1.70
N GLU A 28 -2.27 -3.23 2.92
CA GLU A 28 -1.83 -2.37 4.02
C GLU A 28 -0.55 -2.90 4.68
N THR A 29 -0.40 -4.23 4.72
CA THR A 29 0.73 -4.92 5.36
C THR A 29 1.52 -5.71 4.34
N GLY A 30 2.84 -5.56 4.33
CA GLY A 30 3.72 -6.29 3.42
C GLY A 30 4.22 -7.63 3.95
N VAL A 31 3.80 -8.09 5.13
CA VAL A 31 4.32 -9.33 5.75
C VAL A 31 3.24 -10.38 5.80
N PHE A 32 3.55 -11.56 5.29
CA PHE A 32 2.64 -12.69 5.23
C PHE A 32 3.32 -13.94 5.79
N TYR A 33 2.55 -14.75 6.52
CA TYR A 33 3.00 -16.02 7.07
C TYR A 33 2.19 -17.17 6.47
N TYR A 34 2.87 -18.13 5.87
CA TYR A 34 2.24 -19.31 5.28
C TYR A 34 2.73 -20.60 5.93
N GLN A 35 1.84 -21.56 6.08
CA GLN A 35 2.14 -22.94 6.44
C GLN A 35 1.18 -23.88 5.72
N VAL A 36 1.58 -25.14 5.57
CA VAL A 36 0.76 -26.20 5.01
C VAL A 36 0.37 -27.15 6.13
N GLN A 37 -0.92 -27.49 6.20
CA GLN A 37 -1.43 -28.55 7.04
C GLN A 37 -1.81 -29.76 6.18
N ALA A 38 -1.21 -30.91 6.46
CA ALA A 38 -1.63 -32.18 5.92
C ALA A 38 -2.56 -32.86 6.92
N THR A 39 -3.72 -33.31 6.47
CA THR A 39 -4.69 -34.05 7.29
C THR A 39 -4.89 -35.43 6.68
N GLU A 40 -4.72 -36.47 7.49
CA GLU A 40 -5.00 -37.85 7.06
C GLU A 40 -6.52 -38.07 6.94
N ASN A 41 -6.97 -38.60 5.80
CA ASN A 41 -8.37 -38.95 5.58
C ASN A 41 -8.67 -40.37 6.09
N PHE A 42 -8.62 -40.57 7.41
CA PHE A 42 -8.88 -41.84 8.11
C PHE A 42 -9.64 -41.56 9.43
N PRO A 43 -10.31 -42.53 10.10
CA PRO A 43 -11.25 -42.29 11.20
C PRO A 43 -10.71 -41.50 12.40
N ASN A 44 -9.38 -41.41 12.56
CA ASN A 44 -8.72 -40.70 13.65
C ASN A 44 -7.99 -39.40 13.22
N SER A 45 -8.14 -38.96 11.95
CA SER A 45 -7.68 -37.68 11.38
C SER A 45 -6.44 -37.07 12.06
N TYR A 46 -5.26 -37.65 11.83
CA TYR A 46 -4.01 -37.01 12.25
C TYR A 46 -3.72 -35.78 11.39
N THR A 47 -3.10 -34.78 11.99
CA THR A 47 -2.65 -33.56 11.29
C THR A 47 -1.14 -33.38 11.46
N ALA A 48 -0.48 -32.90 10.41
CA ALA A 48 0.91 -32.50 10.42
C ALA A 48 1.05 -31.10 9.82
N LEU A 49 1.90 -30.27 10.42
CA LEU A 49 2.20 -28.91 9.96
C LEU A 49 3.58 -28.85 9.31
N SER A 50 3.72 -28.06 8.25
CA SER A 50 5.02 -27.68 7.71
C SER A 50 5.73 -26.65 8.61
N ASN A 51 6.93 -26.24 8.21
CA ASN A 51 7.51 -25.00 8.70
C ASN A 51 6.64 -23.79 8.30
N THR A 52 6.67 -22.73 9.10
CA THR A 52 6.16 -21.42 8.71
C THR A 52 7.16 -20.74 7.76
N VAL A 53 6.65 -20.11 6.71
CA VAL A 53 7.41 -19.25 5.79
C VAL A 53 6.92 -17.83 5.96
N GLU A 54 7.84 -16.91 6.21
CA GLU A 54 7.59 -15.46 6.18
C GLU A 54 7.90 -14.91 4.78
N LEU A 55 6.95 -14.20 4.19
CA LEU A 55 7.11 -13.50 2.92
C LEU A 55 6.95 -12.01 3.16
N VAL A 56 7.98 -11.24 2.79
CA VAL A 56 7.98 -9.78 2.87
C VAL A 56 7.90 -9.20 1.45
N GLN A 57 6.85 -8.44 1.19
CA GLN A 57 6.62 -7.75 -0.08
C GLN A 57 7.30 -6.39 -0.09
N ALA A 58 7.86 -6.05 -1.25
CA ALA A 58 8.46 -4.74 -1.47
C ALA A 58 7.37 -3.65 -1.50
N PRO A 59 7.59 -2.48 -0.86
CA PRO A 59 6.65 -1.38 -0.87
C PRO A 59 6.59 -0.71 -2.26
N LEU A 60 5.42 -0.20 -2.61
CA LEU A 60 5.13 0.51 -3.84
C LEU A 60 4.20 1.72 -3.58
N LEU A 61 4.44 2.82 -4.29
CA LEU A 61 3.53 3.97 -4.35
C LEU A 61 3.01 4.13 -5.78
N HIS A 62 1.69 4.11 -5.95
CA HIS A 62 1.06 4.55 -7.18
C HIS A 62 0.71 6.04 -7.07
N VAL A 63 1.39 6.86 -7.86
CA VAL A 63 1.29 8.32 -7.78
C VAL A 63 0.66 8.87 -9.07
N PRO A 64 -0.59 9.37 -9.03
CA PRO A 64 -1.17 10.09 -10.16
C PRO A 64 -0.37 11.36 -10.47
N ASN A 65 -0.38 11.80 -11.72
CA ASN A 65 0.33 13.01 -12.14
C ASN A 65 -0.59 14.25 -12.29
N ALA A 66 -1.90 14.08 -12.10
CA ALA A 66 -2.87 15.16 -12.15
C ALA A 66 -4.15 14.83 -11.38
N PHE A 67 -4.91 15.86 -11.02
CA PHE A 67 -6.26 15.75 -10.45
C PHE A 67 -7.10 16.99 -10.84
N THR A 68 -8.42 16.88 -10.75
CA THR A 68 -9.41 17.86 -11.22
C THR A 68 -10.40 18.18 -10.09
N PRO A 69 -10.15 19.18 -9.23
CA PRO A 69 -11.04 19.58 -8.15
C PRO A 69 -12.29 20.33 -8.67
N ASN A 70 -13.14 19.64 -9.45
CA ASN A 70 -14.33 20.21 -10.10
C ASN A 70 -15.64 19.82 -9.40
N GLY A 71 -15.59 18.93 -8.42
CA GLY A 71 -16.72 18.47 -7.61
C GLY A 71 -17.56 17.38 -8.28
N ASP A 72 -17.04 16.68 -9.29
CA ASP A 72 -17.73 15.59 -9.97
C ASP A 72 -17.55 14.21 -9.31
N GLY A 73 -16.75 14.15 -8.23
CA GLY A 73 -16.44 12.93 -7.49
C GLY A 73 -15.30 12.10 -8.08
N THR A 74 -14.73 12.51 -9.21
CA THR A 74 -13.66 11.80 -9.93
C THR A 74 -12.37 12.61 -9.91
N ASN A 75 -11.36 12.12 -9.20
CA ASN A 75 -10.07 12.80 -9.04
C ASN A 75 -10.21 14.23 -8.50
N ASP A 76 -11.17 14.50 -7.61
CA ASP A 76 -11.32 15.81 -6.95
C ASP A 76 -10.16 16.15 -6.00
N THR A 77 -9.46 15.11 -5.53
CA THR A 77 -8.27 15.21 -4.71
C THR A 77 -7.14 14.41 -5.34
N TRP A 78 -5.92 14.77 -5.00
CA TRP A 78 -4.76 13.96 -5.34
C TRP A 78 -4.59 12.83 -4.34
N ASN A 79 -4.89 11.61 -4.80
CA ASN A 79 -4.87 10.40 -4.01
C ASN A 79 -3.71 9.49 -4.42
N ILE A 80 -2.64 9.48 -3.63
CA ILE A 80 -1.54 8.52 -3.77
C ILE A 80 -2.00 7.20 -3.13
N VAL A 81 -1.82 6.09 -3.86
CA VAL A 81 -2.20 4.76 -3.36
C VAL A 81 -0.96 4.01 -2.90
N PRO A 82 -0.74 3.89 -1.57
CA PRO A 82 0.34 3.07 -1.02
C PRO A 82 -0.01 1.58 -1.03
N VAL A 83 0.97 0.75 -1.37
CA VAL A 83 0.89 -0.72 -1.31
C VAL A 83 2.09 -1.24 -0.53
N PHE A 84 1.81 -1.97 0.56
CA PHE A 84 2.81 -2.51 1.50
C PHE A 84 3.72 -1.46 2.15
N VAL A 85 3.26 -0.20 2.21
CA VAL A 85 3.99 0.91 2.81
C VAL A 85 3.74 0.96 4.31
N LYS A 86 4.82 0.98 5.09
CA LYS A 86 4.78 1.06 6.55
C LYS A 86 4.88 2.51 7.02
N GLU A 87 5.96 3.21 6.68
CA GLU A 87 6.16 4.62 7.01
C GLU A 87 6.11 5.46 5.74
N TYR A 88 5.61 6.69 5.87
CA TYR A 88 5.34 7.57 4.75
C TYR A 88 5.56 9.03 5.14
N HIS A 89 6.15 9.80 4.24
CA HIS A 89 6.28 11.24 4.36
C HIS A 89 6.22 11.87 2.98
N LEU A 90 5.20 12.70 2.76
CA LEU A 90 4.98 13.41 1.52
C LEU A 90 5.13 14.91 1.75
N LYS A 91 5.85 15.56 0.85
CA LYS A 91 5.93 17.02 0.73
C LYS A 91 5.62 17.44 -0.69
N VAL A 92 4.83 18.50 -0.84
CA VAL A 92 4.46 19.09 -2.13
C VAL A 92 4.79 20.57 -2.10
N TYR A 93 5.43 21.03 -3.17
CA TYR A 93 5.93 22.38 -3.34
C TYR A 93 5.31 23.02 -4.57
N ASP A 94 5.03 24.32 -4.49
CA ASP A 94 4.72 25.11 -5.67
C ASP A 94 5.96 25.33 -6.55
N ARG A 95 5.76 26.00 -7.69
CA ARG A 95 6.83 26.33 -8.64
C ARG A 95 7.95 27.21 -8.06
N TRP A 96 7.68 27.93 -6.98
CA TRP A 96 8.62 28.81 -6.31
C TRP A 96 9.33 28.14 -5.12
N GLY A 97 9.03 26.87 -4.84
CA GLY A 97 9.59 26.11 -3.73
C GLY A 97 8.89 26.35 -2.39
N LYS A 98 7.73 27.03 -2.37
CA LYS A 98 6.90 27.12 -1.16
C LYS A 98 6.27 25.75 -0.89
N LEU A 99 6.44 25.24 0.32
CA LEU A 99 5.74 24.04 0.77
C LEU A 99 4.24 24.33 0.89
N VAL A 100 3.42 23.61 0.14
CA VAL A 100 1.95 23.82 0.10
C VAL A 100 1.16 22.67 0.71
N PHE A 101 1.76 21.48 0.79
CA PHE A 101 1.15 20.30 1.43
C PHE A 101 2.23 19.39 2.02
N GLU A 102 1.96 18.86 3.21
CA GLU A 102 2.82 17.91 3.91
C GLU A 102 1.97 16.96 4.74
N THR A 103 2.32 15.68 4.72
CA THR A 103 1.66 14.66 5.56
C THR A 103 2.57 13.46 5.82
N THR A 104 2.41 12.86 6.99
CA THR A 104 2.91 11.51 7.30
C THR A 104 1.81 10.46 7.30
N ASP A 105 0.55 10.88 7.19
CA ASP A 105 -0.59 10.00 6.98
C ASP A 105 -0.67 9.63 5.50
N LYS A 106 -0.41 8.35 5.20
CA LYS A 106 -0.40 7.78 3.84
C LYS A 106 -1.77 7.68 3.18
N HIS A 107 -2.86 7.90 3.92
CA HIS A 107 -4.22 7.96 3.39
C HIS A 107 -4.74 9.40 3.28
N LYS A 108 -3.98 10.39 3.76
CA LYS A 108 -4.35 11.79 3.62
C LYS A 108 -4.11 12.26 2.19
N GLN A 109 -5.18 12.73 1.58
CA GLN A 109 -5.20 13.25 0.21
C GLN A 109 -4.93 14.75 0.20
N MET A 110 -4.35 15.25 -0.89
CA MET A 110 -4.18 16.68 -1.12
C MET A 110 -5.39 17.22 -1.90
N SER A 111 -5.97 18.31 -1.43
CA SER A 111 -7.01 19.06 -2.16
C SER A 111 -6.39 20.23 -2.93
N ASP A 112 -7.23 21.06 -3.52
CA ASP A 112 -6.88 22.31 -4.20
C ASP A 112 -6.55 23.47 -3.24
N LYS A 113 -6.26 23.19 -1.97
CA LYS A 113 -6.03 24.21 -0.94
C LYS A 113 -4.74 23.97 -0.18
N ASP A 114 -4.06 25.05 0.17
CA ASP A 114 -2.87 25.00 1.02
C ASP A 114 -3.20 24.97 2.52
N PHE A 115 -2.17 25.00 3.36
CA PHE A 115 -2.31 25.01 4.83
C PHE A 115 -3.11 26.20 5.39
N ASN A 116 -3.20 27.30 4.65
CA ASN A 116 -3.96 28.49 5.03
C ASN A 116 -5.39 28.46 4.46
N ASN A 117 -5.80 27.33 3.85
CA ASN A 117 -7.08 27.17 3.17
C ASN A 117 -7.23 28.10 1.95
N GLU A 118 -6.12 28.61 1.41
CA GLU A 118 -6.08 29.38 0.17
C GLU A 118 -6.09 28.43 -1.03
N ILE A 119 -6.83 28.82 -2.08
CA ILE A 119 -6.93 28.03 -3.30
C ILE A 119 -5.58 28.06 -4.04
N LEU A 120 -5.08 26.88 -4.37
CA LEU A 120 -3.87 26.68 -5.15
C LEU A 120 -4.10 27.02 -6.63
N ALA A 121 -3.05 27.52 -7.28
CA ALA A 121 -3.10 27.80 -8.71
C ALA A 121 -3.26 26.51 -9.53
N LEU A 122 -3.92 26.62 -10.70
CA LEU A 122 -3.91 25.58 -11.72
C LEU A 122 -2.53 25.51 -12.38
N ASP A 123 -1.60 24.83 -11.72
CA ASP A 123 -0.20 24.72 -12.11
C ASP A 123 0.33 23.31 -11.80
N ALA A 124 1.58 23.06 -12.21
CA ALA A 124 2.34 21.89 -11.82
C ALA A 124 3.08 22.15 -10.50
N PHE A 125 2.95 21.20 -9.57
CA PHE A 125 3.59 21.16 -8.27
C PHE A 125 4.62 20.04 -8.24
N VAL A 126 5.71 20.23 -7.50
CA VAL A 126 6.74 19.22 -7.32
C VAL A 126 6.48 18.47 -6.03
N TYR A 127 6.52 17.14 -6.06
CA TYR A 127 6.42 16.34 -4.84
C TYR A 127 7.71 15.56 -4.56
N VAL A 128 7.93 15.31 -3.27
CA VAL A 128 8.93 14.38 -2.75
C VAL A 128 8.21 13.49 -1.75
N ALA A 129 8.17 12.19 -2.03
CA ALA A 129 7.63 11.19 -1.12
C ALA A 129 8.74 10.23 -0.69
N THR A 130 8.97 10.13 0.62
CA THR A 130 9.88 9.19 1.25
C THR A 130 9.06 8.15 2.00
N TYR A 131 9.37 6.87 1.83
CA TYR A 131 8.57 5.80 2.40
C TYR A 131 9.39 4.54 2.68
N THR A 132 8.93 3.72 3.60
CA THR A 132 9.53 2.41 3.91
C THR A 132 8.50 1.30 3.78
N GLY A 133 8.97 0.10 3.49
CA GLY A 133 8.18 -1.12 3.58
C GLY A 133 8.47 -1.87 4.86
N PHE A 134 7.92 -3.06 4.97
CA PHE A 134 8.19 -3.96 6.10
C PHE A 134 9.58 -4.62 6.02
N GLU A 135 10.21 -4.57 4.85
CA GLU A 135 11.63 -4.92 4.65
C GLU A 135 12.60 -3.88 5.27
N GLY A 136 12.11 -2.72 5.69
CA GLY A 136 12.90 -1.67 6.37
C GLY A 136 13.75 -0.78 5.44
N THR A 137 13.79 -1.05 4.14
CA THR A 137 14.52 -0.21 3.18
C THR A 137 13.77 1.10 2.91
N VAL A 138 14.48 2.22 3.04
CA VAL A 138 13.97 3.57 2.70
C VAL A 138 13.98 3.74 1.18
N LYS A 139 12.84 4.14 0.64
CA LYS A 139 12.65 4.52 -0.76
C LYS A 139 12.24 5.98 -0.86
N GLN A 140 12.59 6.62 -1.96
CA GLN A 140 12.18 7.97 -2.28
C GLN A 140 11.70 8.02 -3.73
N VAL A 141 10.59 8.72 -3.95
CA VAL A 141 10.07 9.03 -5.28
C VAL A 141 9.82 10.53 -5.37
N THR A 142 10.19 11.11 -6.51
CA THR A 142 9.97 12.52 -6.82
C THR A 142 9.27 12.62 -8.17
N GLY A 143 8.54 13.71 -8.38
CA GLY A 143 7.83 13.95 -9.62
C GLY A 143 6.99 15.21 -9.54
N ASN A 144 6.03 15.32 -10.45
CA ASN A 144 5.11 16.43 -10.52
C ASN A 144 3.65 15.97 -10.47
N VAL A 145 2.81 16.81 -9.87
CA VAL A 145 1.35 16.71 -9.92
C VAL A 145 0.78 18.00 -10.46
N THR A 146 -0.19 17.90 -11.37
CA THR A 146 -0.82 19.08 -11.99
C THR A 146 -2.25 19.24 -11.51
N ILE A 147 -2.63 20.45 -11.10
CA ILE A 147 -4.04 20.77 -10.82
C ILE A 147 -4.69 21.25 -12.12
N LEU A 148 -5.72 20.54 -12.55
CA LEU A 148 -6.48 20.83 -13.78
C LEU A 148 -7.90 21.28 -13.44
N LYS A 149 -8.64 21.77 -14.44
CA LYS A 149 -10.06 22.08 -14.33
C LYS A 149 -10.83 21.50 -15.49
#